data_AF-A0A1Y6JN01-F1
#
_entry.id   AF-A0A1Y6JN01-F1
#
_cell.length_a   1.000
_cell.length_b   1.000
_cell.length_c   1.000
_cell.angle_alpha   90.00
_cell.angle_beta   90.00
_cell.angle_gamma   90.00
#
_symmetry.space_group_name_H-M   'P 1'
#
loop_
_entity.id
_entity.type
_entity.pdbx_description
1 polymer ?
#
loop_
_entity_poly.entity_id
_entity_poly.type
_entity_poly.pdbx_seq_one_letter_code
_entity_poly.pdbx_strand_id
1 'polypeptide(L)'
;MAQAIGDPDELERFAYALQQFIDSLNDSVGTLDGAFASLGDSWQDEKRLQFEEDYQSLVQQLHQFSAHATEQVPYLAALASRLRDYLQS
;
A
#
# COMPACT_ATOMS: atom_id res chain seq x y z
N MET A 1 -33.60 12.55 -8.18
CA MET A 1 -32.64 11.69 -8.89
C MET A 1 -31.57 11.33 -7.87
N ALA A 2 -31.56 10.08 -7.42
CA ALA A 2 -30.69 9.65 -6.33
C ALA A 2 -29.23 9.89 -6.72
N GLN A 3 -28.57 10.75 -5.96
CA GLN A 3 -27.17 11.12 -6.13
C GLN A 3 -26.36 9.83 -5.93
N ALA A 4 -25.84 9.24 -7.02
CA ALA A 4 -25.09 8.01 -6.96
C ALA A 4 -23.85 8.23 -6.06
N ILE A 5 -23.87 7.60 -4.89
CA ILE A 5 -22.73 7.54 -3.98
C ILE A 5 -21.79 6.47 -4.56
N GLY A 6 -21.04 6.82 -5.62
CA GLY A 6 -20.03 5.95 -6.26
C GLY A 6 -20.58 4.80 -7.13
N ASP A 7 -19.77 4.37 -8.10
CA ASP A 7 -20.02 3.18 -8.93
C ASP A 7 -19.44 1.93 -8.24
N PRO A 8 -20.25 0.88 -7.96
CA PRO A 8 -19.78 -0.37 -7.35
C PRO A 8 -18.61 -1.02 -8.11
N ASP A 9 -18.65 -1.01 -9.45
CA ASP A 9 -17.64 -1.67 -10.27
C ASP A 9 -16.31 -0.88 -10.21
N GLU A 10 -16.36 0.45 -10.11
CA GLU A 10 -15.17 1.28 -9.92
C GLU A 10 -14.53 1.05 -8.54
N LEU A 11 -15.34 0.97 -7.49
CA LEU A 11 -14.87 0.72 -6.12
C LEU A 11 -14.20 -0.65 -6.00
N GLU A 12 -14.79 -1.68 -6.59
CA GLU A 12 -14.25 -3.04 -6.58
C GLU A 12 -12.93 -3.13 -7.37
N ARG A 13 -12.89 -2.50 -8.55
CA ARG A 13 -11.65 -2.39 -9.34
C ARG A 13 -10.54 -1.67 -8.59
N PHE A 14 -10.86 -0.57 -7.91
CA PHE A 14 -9.88 0.17 -7.15
C PHE A 14 -9.39 -0.62 -5.93
N ALA A 15 -10.28 -1.32 -5.20
CA ALA A 15 -9.90 -2.18 -4.08
C ALA A 15 -8.93 -3.29 -4.54
N TYR A 16 -9.21 -3.93 -5.67
CA TYR A 16 -8.32 -4.92 -6.27
C TYR A 16 -6.96 -4.32 -6.66
N ALA A 17 -6.97 -3.17 -7.34
CA ALA A 17 -5.75 -2.48 -7.73
C ALA A 17 -4.90 -2.06 -6.52
N LEU A 18 -5.55 -1.59 -5.45
CA LEU A 18 -4.90 -1.21 -4.19
C LEU A 18 -4.23 -2.42 -3.53
N GLN A 19 -4.92 -3.57 -3.47
CA GLN A 19 -4.35 -4.81 -2.94
C GLN A 19 -3.11 -5.23 -3.73
N GLN A 20 -3.20 -5.29 -5.06
CA GLN A 20 -2.06 -5.66 -5.90
C GLN A 20 -0.87 -4.69 -5.75
N PHE A 21 -1.16 -3.40 -5.58
CA PHE A 21 -0.13 -2.39 -5.35
C PHE A 21 0.60 -2.63 -4.02
N ILE A 22 -0.12 -2.86 -2.92
CA ILE A 22 0.52 -3.05 -1.61
C ILE A 22 1.31 -4.35 -1.53
N ASP A 23 0.85 -5.42 -2.19
CA ASP A 23 1.59 -6.68 -2.26
C ASP A 23 2.95 -6.46 -2.97
N SER A 24 2.92 -5.81 -4.14
CA SER A 24 4.12 -5.46 -4.91
C SER A 24 5.05 -4.48 -4.16
N LEU A 25 4.46 -3.52 -3.43
CA LEU A 25 5.20 -2.57 -2.62
C LEU A 25 5.96 -3.29 -1.50
N ASN A 26 5.29 -4.18 -0.76
CA ASN A 26 5.89 -4.94 0.34
C ASN A 26 7.05 -5.82 -0.16
N ASP A 27 6.87 -6.50 -1.30
CA ASP A 27 7.93 -7.32 -1.91
C ASP A 27 9.15 -6.48 -2.33
N SER A 28 8.90 -5.31 -2.93
CA SER A 28 9.94 -4.38 -3.36
C SER A 28 10.72 -3.79 -2.18
N VAL A 29 10.01 -3.39 -1.11
CA VAL A 29 10.62 -2.91 0.14
C VAL A 29 11.47 -4.00 0.78
N GLY A 30 10.95 -5.23 0.91
CA GLY A 30 11.71 -6.35 1.48
C GLY A 30 12.97 -6.69 0.67
N THR A 31 12.90 -6.61 -0.66
CA THR A 31 14.06 -6.80 -1.54
C THR A 31 15.11 -5.72 -1.32
N LEU A 32 14.67 -4.46 -1.21
CA LEU A 32 15.55 -3.32 -0.99
C LEU A 32 16.21 -3.37 0.39
N ASP A 33 15.47 -3.76 1.43
CA ASP A 33 15.99 -3.95 2.79
C ASP A 33 17.10 -5.00 2.82
N GLY A 34 16.88 -6.14 2.16
CA GLY A 34 17.91 -7.19 2.05
C GLY A 34 19.17 -6.71 1.33
N ALA A 35 19.01 -5.93 0.26
CA ALA A 35 20.14 -5.33 -0.46
C ALA A 35 20.90 -4.30 0.39
N PHE A 36 20.19 -3.44 1.12
CA PHE A 36 20.80 -2.43 1.99
C PHE A 36 21.54 -3.08 3.16
N ALA A 37 20.95 -4.11 3.78
CA ALA A 37 21.60 -4.89 4.84
C ALA A 37 22.91 -5.55 4.35
N SER A 38 22.89 -6.16 3.16
CA SER A 38 24.07 -6.78 2.56
C SER A 38 25.16 -5.75 2.21
N LEU A 39 24.76 -4.54 1.82
CA LEU A 39 25.70 -3.45 1.54
C LEU A 39 26.40 -2.95 2.81
N GLY A 40 25.73 -3.02 3.97
CA GLY A 40 26.24 -2.60 5.27
C GLY A 40 27.56 -3.27 5.68
N ASP A 41 27.87 -4.46 5.16
CA ASP A 41 29.13 -5.16 5.41
C ASP A 41 30.33 -4.48 4.73
N SER A 42 30.11 -3.83 3.57
CA SER A 42 31.17 -3.26 2.73
C SER A 42 31.18 -1.73 2.70
N TRP A 43 30.05 -1.10 3.01
CA TRP A 43 29.92 0.35 3.09
C TRP A 43 29.68 0.74 4.56
N GLN A 44 30.59 1.54 5.14
CA GLN A 44 30.60 1.89 6.57
C GLN A 44 31.11 3.32 6.84
N ASP A 45 30.90 4.24 5.90
CA ASP A 45 31.33 5.63 6.05
C ASP A 45 30.22 6.53 6.63
N GLU A 46 30.53 7.80 6.84
CA GLU A 46 29.58 8.81 7.33
C GLU A 46 28.42 9.05 6.35
N LYS A 47 28.65 8.85 5.04
CA LYS A 47 27.59 8.99 4.02
C LYS A 47 26.55 7.89 4.16
N ARG A 48 26.96 6.67 4.49
CA ARG A 48 26.04 5.58 4.77
C ARG A 48 25.11 5.91 5.94
N LEU A 49 25.65 6.42 7.05
CA LEU A 49 24.85 6.77 8.23
C LEU A 49 23.78 7.83 7.88
N GLN A 50 24.17 8.84 7.11
CA GLN A 50 23.26 9.88 6.63
C GLN A 50 22.15 9.32 5.74
N PHE A 51 22.51 8.41 4.81
CA PHE A 51 21.54 7.76 3.94
C PHE A 51 20.64 6.77 4.70
N GLU A 52 21.16 6.09 5.72
CA GLU A 52 20.43 5.13 6.55
C GLU A 52 19.24 5.79 7.26
N GLU A 53 19.41 7.03 7.74
CA GLU A 53 18.31 7.79 8.36
C GLU A 53 17.17 8.08 7.36
N ASP A 54 17.50 8.60 6.18
CA ASP A 54 16.51 8.88 5.12
C ASP A 54 15.83 7.59 4.64
N TYR A 55 16.61 6.52 4.52
CA TYR A 55 16.15 5.20 4.11
C TYR A 55 15.13 4.62 5.11
N GLN A 56 15.48 4.58 6.39
CA GLN A 56 14.60 4.06 7.45
C GLN A 56 13.31 4.88 7.56
N SER A 57 13.39 6.20 7.40
CA SER A 57 12.22 7.09 7.36
C SER A 57 11.26 6.73 6.21
N LEU A 58 11.80 6.50 5.01
CA LEU A 58 11.00 6.08 3.86
C LEU A 58 10.34 4.71 4.11
N VAL A 59 11.11 3.72 4.56
CA VAL A 59 10.60 2.36 4.83
C VAL A 59 9.46 2.40 5.84
N GLN A 60 9.58 3.19 6.91
CA GLN A 60 8.50 3.36 7.88
C GLN A 60 7.24 3.97 7.26
N GLN A 61 7.37 4.99 6.41
CA GLN A 61 6.23 5.60 5.72
C GLN A 61 5.52 4.61 4.78
N LEU A 62 6.30 3.79 4.05
CA LEU A 62 5.76 2.77 3.16
C LEU A 62 5.02 1.67 3.94
N HIS A 63 5.55 1.24 5.08
CA HIS A 63 4.85 0.28 5.95
C HIS A 63 3.55 0.84 6.53
N GLN A 64 3.55 2.10 6.98
CA GLN A 64 2.33 2.75 7.47
C GLN A 64 1.27 2.83 6.37
N PHE A 65 1.66 3.25 5.17
CA PHE A 65 0.75 3.27 4.02
C PHE A 65 0.19 1.87 3.71
N SER A 66 1.04 0.84 3.67
CA SER A 66 0.65 -0.54 3.41
C SER A 66 -0.36 -1.06 4.43
N ALA A 67 -0.14 -0.77 5.72
CA ALA A 67 -1.09 -1.13 6.79
C ALA A 67 -2.45 -0.44 6.61
N HIS A 68 -2.47 0.87 6.38
CA HIS A 68 -3.72 1.61 6.15
C HIS A 68 -4.46 1.14 4.89
N ALA A 69 -3.74 0.86 3.82
CA ALA A 69 -4.33 0.35 2.59
C ALA A 69 -4.91 -1.06 2.78
N THR A 70 -4.23 -1.94 3.52
CA THR A 70 -4.73 -3.29 3.87
C THR A 70 -6.07 -3.22 4.62
N GLU A 71 -6.23 -2.25 5.53
CA GLU A 71 -7.50 -2.03 6.24
C GLU A 71 -8.60 -1.46 5.32
N GLN A 72 -8.23 -0.66 4.32
CA GLN A 72 -9.17 0.02 3.43
C GLN A 72 -9.72 -0.89 2.32
N VAL A 73 -8.95 -1.86 1.84
CA VAL A 73 -9.38 -2.84 0.81
C VAL A 73 -10.72 -3.52 1.15
N PRO A 74 -10.90 -4.17 2.32
CA PRO A 74 -12.17 -4.83 2.65
C PRO A 74 -13.32 -3.84 2.84
N TYR A 75 -13.04 -2.62 3.31
CA TYR A 75 -14.06 -1.58 3.42
C TYR A 75 -14.61 -1.19 2.05
N LEU A 76 -13.74 -0.97 1.06
CA LEU A 76 -14.13 -0.62 -0.30
C LEU A 76 -14.93 -1.73 -0.98
N ALA A 77 -14.50 -2.99 -0.80
CA ALA A 77 -15.22 -4.15 -1.31
C ALA A 77 -16.63 -4.28 -0.67
N ALA A 78 -16.74 -4.10 0.65
CA ALA A 78 -18.02 -4.12 1.35
C ALA A 78 -18.94 -2.97 0.92
N LEU A 79 -18.39 -1.78 0.68
CA LEU A 79 -19.13 -0.63 0.17
C LEU A 79 -19.67 -0.90 -1.24
N ALA A 80 -18.84 -1.46 -2.13
CA ALA A 80 -19.25 -1.85 -3.47
C ALA A 80 -20.41 -2.87 -3.43
N SER A 81 -20.32 -3.91 -2.59
CA SER A 81 -21.40 -4.89 -2.41
C SER A 81 -22.71 -4.25 -1.99
N ARG A 82 -22.69 -3.38 -0.98
CA ARG A 82 -23.90 -2.69 -0.46
C ARG A 82 -24.54 -1.78 -1.51
N LEU A 83 -23.73 -1.07 -2.29
CA LEU A 83 -24.23 -0.21 -3.36
C LEU A 83 -24.85 -1.04 -4.49
N ARG A 84 -24.25 -2.18 -4.82
CA ARG A 84 -24.79 -3.11 -5.82
C ARG A 84 -26.16 -3.63 -5.38
N ASP A 85 -26.31 -4.04 -4.13
CA ASP A 85 -27.58 -4.50 -3.56
C ASP A 85 -28.66 -3.39 -3.62
N TYR A 86 -28.29 -2.15 -3.26
CA TYR A 86 -29.21 -1.00 -3.30
C TYR A 86 -29.64 -0.59 -4.71
N LEU A 87 -28.79 -0.77 -5.72
CA LEU A 87 -29.11 -0.47 -7.11
C LEU A 87 -29.97 -1.55 -7.79
N GLN A 88 -29.94 -2.78 -7.27
CA GLN A 88 -30.73 -3.92 -7.77
C GLN A 88 -32.13 -4.01 -7.14
N SER A 89 -32.34 -3.37 -5.98
CA SER A 89 -33.63 -3.22 -5.30
C SER A 89 -34.47 -2.07 -5.84
#